data_AF-A0A949B4T6-F1
#
_entry.id   AF-A0A949B4T6-F1
#
_cell.length_a   1.000
_cell.length_b   1.000
_cell.length_c   1.000
_cell.angle_alpha   90.00
_cell.angle_beta   90.00
_cell.angle_gamma   90.00
#
_symmetry.space_group_name_H-M   'P 1'
#
loop_
_entity.id
_entity.type
_entity.pdbx_description
1 polymer ?
#
loop_
_entity_poly.entity_id
_entity_poly.type
_entity_poly.pdbx_seq_one_letter_code
_entity_poly.pdbx_strand_id
1 'polypeptide(L)'
;SQKSASLNKEHSSVKKELVSKLDRETSQKTLLEEQVKSIMDERAELEKRLSLLAQTHSELKKDYSVNHDNLNTLTEKLSQSKGLHDELKSMISEKEAMVKELNSKLKHEVSEKTIFQSQIKSLKDERDKLVRDLASLNKEHSSAKKELVSLQGQLKESQAISESLKAVLSRKGTLINDIEKKLNHAESDKIKLRDEVKSLQDEGAELSQKLAELKRAHSVSQDKITSLNAGLSRSQGLYRQELQKVQQEAARLKESNVLMGERLNEYQVLTARSHKFPEKVTTKEDIYRAMGYLYSLVGDVDNAISFYKKTLKLNPEDKDVHYNLAYLWTQKGMYRQAADSYKKALKGNPLDKEIYYNLAVIFANYLKDEEKSNMYYEKFIEAD
;
A
#
# COMPACT_ATOMS: atom_id res chain seq x y z
N SER A 1 -241.23 86.70 67.29
CA SER A 1 -240.07 87.57 67.00
C SER A 1 -238.85 87.42 67.92
N GLN A 2 -238.90 86.91 69.16
CA GLN A 2 -237.68 86.87 70.02
C GLN A 2 -236.84 85.57 69.98
N LYS A 3 -237.36 84.44 69.49
CA LYS A 3 -236.64 83.14 69.55
C LYS A 3 -235.68 82.88 68.37
N SER A 4 -235.78 83.60 67.25
CA SER A 4 -234.86 83.46 66.10
C SER A 4 -233.53 84.20 66.28
N ALA A 5 -233.48 85.20 67.17
CA ALA A 5 -232.27 86.00 67.40
C ALA A 5 -231.22 85.28 68.29
N SER A 6 -231.66 84.38 69.18
CA SER A 6 -230.75 83.64 70.09
C SER A 6 -230.00 82.52 69.38
N LEU A 7 -230.69 81.77 68.50
CA LEU A 7 -230.12 80.64 67.76
C LEU A 7 -229.04 81.06 66.74
N ASN A 8 -229.13 82.25 66.17
CA ASN A 8 -228.14 82.73 65.20
C ASN A 8 -226.78 83.08 65.84
N LYS A 9 -226.74 83.36 67.15
CA LYS A 9 -225.51 83.76 67.83
C LYS A 9 -224.65 82.56 68.23
N GLU A 10 -225.25 81.47 68.70
CA GLU A 10 -224.56 80.19 68.98
C GLU A 10 -224.00 79.54 67.70
N HIS A 11 -224.77 79.55 66.60
CA HIS A 11 -224.36 78.93 65.34
C HIS A 11 -223.14 79.63 64.69
N SER A 12 -223.01 80.94 64.92
CA SER A 12 -221.88 81.74 64.45
C SER A 12 -220.59 81.44 65.22
N SER A 13 -220.68 81.20 66.52
CA SER A 13 -219.54 80.86 67.38
C SER A 13 -218.96 79.48 67.04
N VAL A 14 -219.82 78.47 66.96
CA VAL A 14 -219.42 77.08 66.65
C VAL A 14 -218.77 76.97 65.27
N LYS A 15 -219.29 77.72 64.29
CA LYS A 15 -218.74 77.73 62.92
C LYS A 15 -217.33 78.33 62.86
N LYS A 16 -217.05 79.40 63.63
CA LYS A 16 -215.71 79.99 63.69
C LYS A 16 -214.67 79.06 64.32
N GLU A 17 -215.06 78.32 65.36
CA GLU A 17 -214.17 77.39 66.05
C GLU A 17 -213.82 76.15 65.20
N LEU A 18 -214.81 75.63 64.46
CA LEU A 18 -214.61 74.53 63.50
C LEU A 18 -213.68 74.92 62.34
N VAL A 19 -213.85 76.11 61.77
CA VAL A 19 -212.97 76.61 60.70
C VAL A 19 -211.54 76.78 61.20
N SER A 20 -211.35 77.31 62.41
CA SER A 20 -210.02 77.46 63.03
C SER A 20 -209.30 76.12 63.26
N LYS A 21 -210.01 75.06 63.67
CA LYS A 21 -209.42 73.73 63.82
C LYS A 21 -209.03 73.13 62.47
N LEU A 22 -209.92 73.28 61.48
CA LEU A 22 -209.68 72.77 60.13
C LEU A 22 -208.46 73.45 59.50
N ASP A 23 -208.30 74.76 59.65
CA ASP A 23 -207.13 75.49 59.14
C ASP A 23 -205.83 75.01 59.80
N ARG A 24 -205.83 74.77 61.13
CA ARG A 24 -204.65 74.24 61.85
C ARG A 24 -204.28 72.84 61.39
N GLU A 25 -205.24 71.93 61.25
CA GLU A 25 -204.98 70.57 60.76
C GLU A 25 -204.49 70.59 59.30
N THR A 26 -205.02 71.50 58.49
CA THR A 26 -204.58 71.64 57.09
C THR A 26 -203.15 72.16 56.99
N SER A 27 -202.76 73.15 57.80
CA SER A 27 -201.37 73.64 57.88
C SER A 27 -200.40 72.61 58.45
N GLN A 28 -200.84 71.81 59.43
CA GLN A 28 -200.00 70.77 60.03
C GLN A 28 -199.78 69.60 59.06
N LYS A 29 -200.80 69.27 58.24
CA LYS A 29 -200.69 68.31 57.15
C LYS A 29 -199.70 68.76 56.08
N THR A 30 -199.77 70.01 55.61
CA THR A 30 -198.84 70.52 54.60
C THR A 30 -197.40 70.55 55.11
N LEU A 31 -197.16 70.91 56.37
CA LEU A 31 -195.83 70.86 56.99
C LEU A 31 -195.26 69.43 57.03
N LEU A 32 -196.10 68.44 57.39
CA LEU A 32 -195.70 67.03 57.40
C LEU A 32 -195.40 66.51 55.99
N GLU A 33 -196.18 66.91 54.99
CA GLU A 33 -195.94 66.54 53.58
C GLU A 33 -194.60 67.11 53.06
N GLU A 34 -194.26 68.34 53.44
CA GLU A 34 -192.94 68.95 53.12
C GLU A 34 -191.78 68.22 53.81
N GLN A 35 -191.92 67.87 55.09
CA GLN A 35 -190.89 67.11 55.83
C GLN A 35 -190.67 65.72 55.24
N VAL A 36 -191.76 65.02 54.89
CA VAL A 36 -191.68 63.70 54.24
C VAL A 36 -190.95 63.80 52.90
N LYS A 37 -191.23 64.84 52.10
CA LYS A 37 -190.54 65.06 50.84
C LYS A 37 -189.04 65.30 51.03
N SER A 38 -188.66 66.15 52.00
CA SER A 38 -187.24 66.40 52.34
C SER A 38 -186.51 65.12 52.75
N ILE A 39 -187.14 64.28 53.57
CA ILE A 39 -186.55 62.99 54.01
C ILE A 39 -186.42 62.02 52.82
N MET A 40 -187.39 62.00 51.91
CA MET A 40 -187.31 61.17 50.70
C MET A 40 -186.17 61.62 49.77
N ASP A 41 -185.98 62.93 49.60
CA ASP A 41 -184.88 63.49 48.80
C ASP A 41 -183.51 63.18 49.43
N GLU A 42 -183.36 63.32 50.76
CA GLU A 42 -182.13 62.92 51.49
C GLU A 42 -181.85 61.43 51.38
N ARG A 43 -182.89 60.59 51.48
CA ARG A 43 -182.77 59.14 51.31
C ARG A 43 -182.30 58.78 49.91
N ALA A 44 -182.86 59.40 48.87
CA ALA A 44 -182.45 59.15 47.49
C ALA A 44 -180.98 59.53 47.24
N GLU A 45 -180.51 60.64 47.83
CA GLU A 45 -179.10 61.05 47.78
C GLU A 45 -178.19 60.08 48.54
N LEU A 46 -178.60 59.59 49.71
CA LEU A 46 -177.85 58.57 50.46
C LEU A 46 -177.78 57.24 49.71
N GLU A 47 -178.86 56.79 49.08
CA GLU A 47 -178.87 55.57 48.25
C GLU A 47 -177.91 55.71 47.05
N LYS A 48 -177.86 56.89 46.42
CA LYS A 48 -176.91 57.19 45.35
C LYS A 48 -175.46 57.15 45.84
N ARG A 49 -175.15 57.72 47.01
CA ARG A 49 -173.82 57.66 47.63
C ARG A 49 -173.42 56.24 48.00
N LEU A 50 -174.36 55.46 48.54
CA LEU A 50 -174.12 54.06 48.91
C LEU A 50 -173.79 53.21 47.68
N SER A 51 -174.51 53.44 46.57
CA SER A 51 -174.25 52.81 45.27
C SER A 51 -172.85 53.15 44.75
N LEU A 52 -172.46 54.43 44.78
CA LEU A 52 -171.11 54.86 44.38
C LEU A 52 -170.04 54.24 45.28
N LEU A 53 -170.26 54.16 46.60
CA LEU A 53 -169.33 53.56 47.54
C LEU A 53 -169.17 52.05 47.31
N ALA A 54 -170.26 51.35 46.97
CA ALA A 54 -170.22 49.93 46.62
C ALA A 54 -169.43 49.70 45.32
N GLN A 55 -169.60 50.58 44.33
CA GLN A 55 -168.84 50.54 43.09
C GLN A 55 -167.34 50.76 43.33
N THR A 56 -166.96 51.81 44.07
CA THR A 56 -165.54 52.09 44.37
C THR A 56 -164.90 50.99 45.20
N HIS A 57 -165.62 50.40 46.17
CA HIS A 57 -165.14 49.25 46.92
C HIS A 57 -164.92 48.02 46.04
N SER A 58 -165.79 47.78 45.05
CA SER A 58 -165.63 46.70 44.06
C SER A 58 -164.39 46.91 43.19
N GLU A 59 -164.16 48.14 42.71
CA GLU A 59 -162.98 48.53 41.94
C GLU A 59 -161.69 48.37 42.76
N LEU A 60 -161.65 48.87 43.99
CA LEU A 60 -160.51 48.72 44.91
C LEU A 60 -160.21 47.25 45.23
N LYS A 61 -161.23 46.41 45.39
CA LYS A 61 -161.05 44.97 45.62
C LYS A 61 -160.43 44.27 44.40
N LYS A 62 -160.84 44.68 43.19
CA LYS A 62 -160.25 44.18 41.95
C LYS A 62 -158.79 44.61 41.82
N ASP A 63 -158.47 45.88 42.08
CA ASP A 63 -157.09 46.39 42.05
C ASP A 63 -156.21 45.73 43.10
N TYR A 64 -156.73 45.48 44.31
CA TYR A 64 -156.02 44.74 45.35
C TYR A 64 -155.67 43.31 44.89
N SER A 65 -156.62 42.60 44.28
CA SER A 65 -156.38 41.25 43.75
C SER A 65 -155.28 41.25 42.69
N VAL A 66 -155.37 42.16 41.71
CA VAL A 66 -154.39 42.28 40.62
C VAL A 66 -153.00 42.63 41.18
N ASN A 67 -152.93 43.55 42.15
CA ASN A 67 -151.65 43.94 42.76
C ASN A 67 -151.07 42.83 43.63
N HIS A 68 -151.89 42.04 44.31
CA HIS A 68 -151.46 40.88 45.08
C HIS A 68 -150.87 39.79 44.15
N ASP A 69 -151.55 39.49 43.04
CA ASP A 69 -151.08 38.52 42.04
C ASP A 69 -149.76 38.98 41.39
N ASN A 70 -149.65 40.27 41.07
CA ASN A 70 -148.40 40.87 40.56
C ASN A 70 -147.25 40.79 41.57
N LEU A 71 -147.53 41.05 42.86
CA LEU A 71 -146.54 40.95 43.92
C LEU A 71 -146.04 39.52 44.12
N ASN A 72 -146.94 38.54 44.09
CA ASN A 72 -146.58 37.12 44.18
C ASN A 72 -145.72 36.71 42.97
N THR A 73 -146.13 37.10 41.76
CA THR A 73 -145.37 36.84 40.52
C THR A 73 -143.97 37.47 40.55
N LEU A 74 -143.83 38.71 41.03
CA LEU A 74 -142.54 39.39 41.17
C LEU A 74 -141.67 38.72 42.24
N THR A 75 -142.27 38.24 43.33
CA THR A 75 -141.56 37.54 44.41
C THR A 75 -141.00 36.21 43.92
N GLU A 76 -141.77 35.45 43.13
CA GLU A 76 -141.29 34.22 42.49
C GLU A 76 -140.15 34.49 41.51
N LYS A 77 -140.28 35.50 40.64
CA LYS A 77 -139.22 35.90 39.69
C LYS A 77 -137.95 36.34 40.41
N LEU A 78 -138.08 37.07 41.53
CA LEU A 78 -136.94 37.48 42.34
C LEU A 78 -136.24 36.28 43.00
N SER A 79 -137.01 35.30 43.47
CA SER A 79 -136.48 34.05 44.03
C SER A 79 -135.71 33.26 42.97
N GLN A 80 -136.27 33.09 41.77
CA GLN A 80 -135.61 32.45 40.63
C GLN A 80 -134.32 33.18 40.23
N SER A 81 -134.36 34.51 40.16
CA SER A 81 -133.19 35.34 39.85
C SER A 81 -132.07 35.21 40.89
N LYS A 82 -132.41 35.12 42.18
CA LYS A 82 -131.43 34.84 43.25
C LYS A 82 -130.81 33.46 43.10
N GLY A 83 -131.60 32.42 42.82
CA GLY A 83 -131.10 31.07 42.56
C GLY A 83 -130.11 31.03 41.39
N LEU A 84 -130.46 31.67 40.26
CA LEU A 84 -129.57 31.80 39.10
C LEU A 84 -128.29 32.60 39.41
N HIS A 85 -128.39 33.65 40.24
CA HIS A 85 -127.22 34.42 40.66
C HIS A 85 -126.24 33.58 41.48
N ASP A 86 -126.74 32.79 42.43
CA ASP A 86 -125.92 31.92 43.28
C ASP A 86 -125.26 30.80 42.45
N GLU A 87 -125.98 30.23 41.49
CA GLU A 87 -125.45 29.23 40.55
C GLU A 87 -124.33 29.81 39.66
N LEU A 88 -124.56 30.99 39.07
CA LEU A 88 -123.54 31.69 38.29
C LEU A 88 -122.30 32.04 39.11
N LYS A 89 -122.49 32.43 40.38
CA LYS A 89 -121.38 32.75 41.29
C LYS A 89 -120.55 31.50 41.62
N SER A 90 -121.20 30.35 41.79
CA SER A 90 -120.51 29.06 41.94
C SER A 90 -119.70 28.72 40.69
N MET A 91 -120.32 28.82 39.50
CA MET A 91 -119.63 28.57 38.22
C MET A 91 -118.43 29.49 38.00
N ILE A 92 -118.54 30.78 38.31
CA ILE A 92 -117.42 31.73 38.21
C ILE A 92 -116.29 31.31 39.14
N SER A 93 -116.59 30.95 40.39
CA SER A 93 -115.58 30.51 41.37
C SER A 93 -114.84 29.25 40.89
N GLU A 94 -115.54 28.28 40.29
CA GLU A 94 -114.93 27.10 39.69
C GLU A 94 -114.02 27.46 38.50
N LYS A 95 -114.46 28.36 37.62
CA LYS A 95 -113.64 28.82 36.47
C LYS A 95 -112.41 29.59 36.93
N GLU A 96 -112.52 30.42 37.96
CA GLU A 96 -111.38 31.14 38.54
C GLU A 96 -110.35 30.17 39.15
N ALA A 97 -110.79 29.11 39.83
CA ALA A 97 -109.92 28.06 40.33
C ALA A 97 -109.19 27.34 39.18
N MET A 98 -109.92 26.99 38.11
CA MET A 98 -109.34 26.35 36.92
C MET A 98 -108.31 27.24 36.22
N VAL A 99 -108.58 28.54 36.11
CA VAL A 99 -107.64 29.52 35.54
C VAL A 99 -106.37 29.63 36.39
N LYS A 100 -106.49 29.64 37.72
CA LYS A 100 -105.32 29.64 38.62
C LYS A 100 -104.47 28.38 38.42
N GLU A 101 -105.09 27.21 38.35
CA GLU A 101 -104.37 25.96 38.11
C GLU A 101 -103.65 25.97 36.75
N LEU A 102 -104.34 26.35 35.67
CA LEU A 102 -103.74 26.42 34.34
C LEU A 102 -102.60 27.43 34.26
N ASN A 103 -102.73 28.59 34.91
CA ASN A 103 -101.64 29.58 34.97
C ASN A 103 -100.42 29.04 35.73
N SER A 104 -100.63 28.25 36.79
CA SER A 104 -99.52 27.63 37.52
C SER A 104 -98.77 26.60 36.64
N LYS A 105 -99.51 25.76 35.89
CA LYS A 105 -98.94 24.81 34.94
C LYS A 105 -98.20 25.52 33.81
N LEU A 106 -98.79 26.57 33.23
CA LEU A 106 -98.15 27.35 32.18
C LEU A 106 -96.84 27.98 32.67
N LYS A 107 -96.80 28.49 33.91
CA LYS A 107 -95.58 29.06 34.49
C LYS A 107 -94.47 28.01 34.64
N HIS A 108 -94.84 26.78 35.04
CA HIS A 108 -93.91 25.65 35.09
C HIS A 108 -93.35 25.32 33.70
N GLU A 109 -94.22 25.12 32.70
CA GLU A 109 -93.83 24.81 31.32
C GLU A 109 -92.92 25.89 30.70
N VAL A 110 -93.22 27.17 30.96
CA VAL A 110 -92.37 28.28 30.52
C VAL A 110 -90.99 28.22 31.17
N SER A 111 -90.92 27.90 32.46
CA SER A 111 -89.64 27.76 33.16
C SER A 111 -88.80 26.58 32.64
N GLU A 112 -89.42 25.42 32.38
CA GLU A 112 -88.75 24.27 31.76
C GLU A 112 -88.25 24.60 30.36
N LYS A 113 -89.07 25.27 29.54
CA LYS A 113 -88.66 25.75 28.22
C LYS A 113 -87.42 26.65 28.29
N THR A 114 -87.34 27.55 29.26
CA THR A 114 -86.16 28.41 29.46
C THR A 114 -84.93 27.60 29.84
N ILE A 115 -85.07 26.59 30.71
CA ILE A 115 -83.99 25.67 31.07
C ILE A 115 -83.48 24.93 29.83
N PHE A 116 -84.37 24.33 29.04
CA PHE A 116 -83.98 23.63 27.81
C PHE A 116 -83.30 24.56 26.79
N GLN A 117 -83.78 25.79 26.63
CA GLN A 117 -83.12 26.77 25.78
C GLN A 117 -81.69 27.08 26.23
N SER A 118 -81.46 27.18 27.55
CA SER A 118 -80.11 27.37 28.10
C SER A 118 -79.20 26.16 27.86
N GLN A 119 -79.72 24.94 28.03
CA GLN A 119 -78.98 23.70 27.76
C GLN A 119 -78.62 23.56 26.28
N ILE A 120 -79.56 23.83 25.38
CA ILE A 120 -79.32 23.83 23.93
C ILE A 120 -78.23 24.83 23.54
N LYS A 121 -78.23 26.02 24.16
CA LYS A 121 -77.18 27.02 23.93
C LYS A 121 -75.81 26.49 24.37
N SER A 122 -75.71 25.94 25.58
CA SER A 122 -74.48 25.34 26.09
C SER A 122 -73.94 24.25 25.18
N LEU A 123 -74.81 23.34 24.71
CA LEU A 123 -74.42 22.25 23.81
C LEU A 123 -73.95 22.77 22.44
N LYS A 124 -74.54 23.86 21.92
CA LYS A 124 -74.06 24.51 20.69
C LYS A 124 -72.68 25.10 20.87
N ASP A 125 -72.44 25.78 21.99
CA ASP A 125 -71.13 26.38 22.30
C ASP A 125 -70.04 25.31 22.44
N GLU A 126 -70.37 24.18 23.07
CA GLU A 126 -69.47 23.02 23.20
C GLU A 126 -69.17 22.36 21.85
N ARG A 127 -70.20 22.14 21.02
CA ARG A 127 -70.02 21.68 19.64
C ARG A 127 -69.09 22.61 18.86
N ASP A 128 -69.30 23.92 18.93
CA ASP A 128 -68.51 24.89 18.17
C ASP A 128 -67.06 24.99 18.67
N LYS A 129 -66.81 24.67 19.95
CA LYS A 129 -65.46 24.45 20.47
C LYS A 129 -64.84 23.19 19.86
N LEU A 130 -65.53 22.05 19.90
CA LEU A 130 -65.03 20.78 19.35
C LEU A 130 -64.74 20.87 17.84
N VAL A 131 -65.55 21.59 17.06
CA VAL A 131 -65.27 21.81 15.64
C VAL A 131 -63.97 22.60 15.42
N ARG A 132 -63.72 23.63 16.24
CA ARG A 132 -62.46 24.40 16.19
C ARG A 132 -61.26 23.55 16.56
N ASP A 133 -61.38 22.74 17.62
CA ASP A 133 -60.33 21.82 18.07
C ASP A 133 -60.02 20.79 16.97
N LEU A 134 -61.03 20.20 16.33
CA LEU A 134 -60.89 19.30 15.18
C LEU A 134 -60.18 19.95 13.99
N ALA A 135 -60.52 21.20 13.67
CA ALA A 135 -59.87 21.94 12.58
C ALA A 135 -58.39 22.19 12.87
N SER A 136 -58.02 22.51 14.12
CA SER A 136 -56.63 22.64 14.55
C SER A 136 -55.88 21.31 14.41
N LEU A 137 -56.46 20.23 14.93
CA LEU A 137 -55.86 18.89 14.87
C LEU A 137 -55.63 18.43 13.42
N ASN A 138 -56.56 18.73 12.51
CA ASN A 138 -56.42 18.42 11.08
C ASN A 138 -55.28 19.20 10.42
N LYS A 139 -55.07 20.45 10.82
CA LYS A 139 -53.97 21.27 10.32
C LYS A 139 -52.61 20.74 10.80
N GLU A 140 -52.51 20.35 12.07
CA GLU A 140 -51.33 19.69 12.64
C GLU A 140 -51.04 18.36 11.94
N HIS A 141 -52.05 17.51 11.76
CA HIS A 141 -51.93 16.25 11.03
C HIS A 141 -51.47 16.46 9.58
N SER A 142 -52.00 17.47 8.88
CA SER A 142 -51.53 17.81 7.53
C SER A 142 -50.08 18.28 7.51
N SER A 143 -49.62 19.01 8.53
CA SER A 143 -48.23 19.44 8.65
C SER A 143 -47.32 18.23 8.89
N ALA A 144 -47.66 17.39 9.87
CA ALA A 144 -46.93 16.16 10.19
C ALA A 144 -46.85 15.21 8.98
N LYS A 145 -47.92 15.11 8.18
CA LYS A 145 -47.92 14.29 6.96
C LYS A 145 -46.94 14.82 5.91
N LYS A 146 -46.83 16.14 5.72
CA LYS A 146 -45.85 16.74 4.80
C LYS A 146 -44.41 16.49 5.26
N GLU A 147 -44.17 16.65 6.56
CA GLU A 147 -42.86 16.40 7.17
C GLU A 147 -42.45 14.92 7.05
N LEU A 148 -43.39 14.00 7.24
CA LEU A 148 -43.18 12.57 7.05
C LEU A 148 -42.82 12.21 5.59
N VAL A 149 -43.46 12.84 4.60
CA VAL A 149 -43.10 12.67 3.18
C VAL A 149 -41.69 13.19 2.90
N SER A 150 -41.31 14.33 3.48
CA SER A 150 -39.95 14.89 3.36
C SER A 150 -38.90 13.95 3.96
N LEU A 151 -39.15 13.43 5.18
CA LEU A 151 -38.28 12.47 5.85
C LEU A 151 -38.17 11.15 5.08
N GLN A 152 -39.26 10.67 4.48
CA GLN A 152 -39.22 9.50 3.59
C GLN A 152 -38.37 9.73 2.34
N GLY A 153 -38.37 10.96 1.79
CA GLY A 153 -37.48 11.36 0.70
C GLY A 153 -36.01 11.30 1.12
N GLN A 154 -35.68 11.93 2.25
CA GLN A 154 -34.32 11.93 2.81
C GLN A 154 -33.83 10.50 3.15
N LEU A 155 -34.72 9.64 3.64
CA LEU A 155 -34.38 8.25 3.93
C LEU A 155 -34.02 7.48 2.65
N LYS A 156 -34.74 7.68 1.55
CA LYS A 156 -34.43 7.06 0.24
C LYS A 156 -33.08 7.54 -0.30
N GLU A 157 -32.79 8.83 -0.20
CA GLU A 157 -31.48 9.38 -0.59
C GLU A 157 -30.35 8.78 0.24
N SER A 158 -30.53 8.69 1.57
CA SER A 158 -29.56 8.06 2.47
C SER A 158 -29.32 6.57 2.14
N GLN A 159 -30.38 5.83 1.79
CA GLN A 159 -30.27 4.44 1.35
C GLN A 159 -29.49 4.31 0.05
N ALA A 160 -29.75 5.16 -0.94
CA ALA A 160 -29.00 5.17 -2.21
C ALA A 160 -27.50 5.50 -2.00
N ILE A 161 -27.19 6.44 -1.10
CA ILE A 161 -25.81 6.74 -0.71
C ILE A 161 -25.15 5.52 -0.04
N SER A 162 -25.86 4.84 0.86
CA SER A 162 -25.37 3.63 1.53
C SER A 162 -25.03 2.51 0.54
N GLU A 163 -25.89 2.28 -0.45
CA GLU A 163 -25.65 1.28 -1.50
C GLU A 163 -24.44 1.65 -2.38
N SER A 164 -24.33 2.92 -2.76
CA SER A 164 -23.16 3.42 -3.49
C SER A 164 -21.87 3.22 -2.71
N LEU A 165 -21.87 3.52 -1.40
CA LEU A 165 -20.73 3.29 -0.52
C LEU A 165 -20.37 1.80 -0.39
N LYS A 166 -21.36 0.89 -0.29
CA LYS A 166 -21.12 -0.55 -0.29
C LYS A 166 -20.45 -1.01 -1.59
N ALA A 167 -20.88 -0.50 -2.73
CA ALA A 167 -20.25 -0.81 -4.03
C ALA A 167 -18.80 -0.30 -4.08
N VAL A 168 -18.52 0.91 -3.57
CA VAL A 168 -17.15 1.44 -3.47
C VAL A 168 -16.29 0.58 -2.55
N LEU A 169 -16.81 0.17 -1.38
CA LEU A 169 -16.10 -0.71 -0.45
C LEU A 169 -15.77 -2.06 -1.08
N SER A 170 -16.71 -2.66 -1.82
CA SER A 170 -16.47 -3.90 -2.54
C SER A 170 -15.34 -3.77 -3.57
N ARG A 171 -15.34 -2.68 -4.36
CA ARG A 171 -14.25 -2.40 -5.33
C ARG A 171 -12.91 -2.16 -4.67
N LYS A 172 -12.89 -1.49 -3.51
CA LYS A 172 -11.65 -1.33 -2.74
C LYS A 172 -11.16 -2.65 -2.17
N GLY A 173 -12.05 -3.51 -1.69
CA GLY A 173 -11.70 -4.85 -1.22
C GLY A 173 -11.02 -5.70 -2.30
N THR A 174 -11.54 -5.68 -3.53
CA THR A 174 -10.89 -6.38 -4.66
C THR A 174 -9.51 -5.81 -4.99
N LEU A 175 -9.37 -4.49 -4.97
CA LEU A 175 -8.08 -3.83 -5.23
C LEU A 175 -7.03 -4.17 -4.15
N ILE A 176 -7.43 -4.22 -2.88
CA ILE A 176 -6.56 -4.61 -1.78
C ILE A 176 -6.04 -6.04 -2.00
N ASN A 177 -6.91 -6.99 -2.31
CA ASN A 177 -6.52 -8.38 -2.57
C ASN A 177 -5.52 -8.49 -3.75
N ASP A 178 -5.69 -7.69 -4.81
CA ASP A 178 -4.77 -7.67 -5.94
C ASP A 178 -3.41 -7.07 -5.57
N ILE A 179 -3.39 -6.03 -4.74
CA ILE A 179 -2.16 -5.42 -4.20
C ILE A 179 -1.42 -6.43 -3.30
N GLU A 180 -2.13 -7.10 -2.39
CA GLU A 180 -1.54 -8.12 -1.51
C GLU A 180 -0.90 -9.25 -2.31
N LYS A 181 -1.57 -9.75 -3.37
CA LYS A 181 -0.97 -10.74 -4.28
C LYS A 181 0.32 -10.24 -4.91
N LYS A 182 0.35 -9.01 -5.43
CA LYS A 182 1.55 -8.42 -6.05
C LYS A 182 2.67 -8.24 -5.03
N LEU A 183 2.34 -7.81 -3.81
CA LEU A 183 3.30 -7.65 -2.73
C LEU A 183 3.96 -8.99 -2.36
N ASN A 184 3.16 -10.05 -2.19
CA ASN A 184 3.68 -11.38 -1.89
C ASN A 184 4.61 -11.92 -2.99
N HIS A 185 4.29 -11.66 -4.27
CA HIS A 185 5.18 -12.01 -5.38
C HIS A 185 6.51 -11.24 -5.31
N ALA A 186 6.44 -9.91 -5.09
CA ALA A 186 7.63 -9.08 -4.97
C ALA A 186 8.51 -9.46 -3.76
N GLU A 187 7.91 -9.85 -2.64
CA GLU A 187 8.65 -10.37 -1.47
C GLU A 187 9.35 -11.70 -1.78
N SER A 188 8.66 -12.61 -2.48
CA SER A 188 9.28 -13.85 -2.97
C SER A 188 10.46 -13.56 -3.90
N ASP A 189 10.30 -12.65 -4.85
CA ASP A 189 11.38 -12.31 -5.79
C ASP A 189 12.56 -11.63 -5.10
N LYS A 190 12.29 -10.77 -4.10
CA LYS A 190 13.33 -10.18 -3.25
C LYS A 190 14.13 -11.24 -2.50
N ILE A 191 13.50 -12.29 -2.00
CA ILE A 191 14.19 -13.41 -1.34
C ILE A 191 15.10 -14.12 -2.33
N LYS A 192 14.59 -14.47 -3.52
CA LYS A 192 15.40 -15.13 -4.58
C LYS A 192 16.62 -14.29 -4.96
N LEU A 193 16.45 -12.98 -5.18
CA LEU A 193 17.55 -12.08 -5.51
C LEU A 193 18.57 -11.98 -4.37
N ARG A 194 18.13 -12.01 -3.11
CA ARG A 194 19.04 -12.02 -1.96
C ARG A 194 19.89 -13.29 -1.93
N ASP A 195 19.28 -14.44 -2.22
CA ASP A 195 20.00 -15.73 -2.27
C ASP A 195 21.00 -15.76 -3.44
N GLU A 196 20.62 -15.23 -4.60
CA GLU A 196 21.50 -15.11 -5.77
C GLU A 196 22.70 -14.18 -5.51
N VAL A 197 22.46 -13.02 -4.88
CA VAL A 197 23.56 -12.12 -4.45
C VAL A 197 24.51 -12.81 -3.49
N LYS A 198 24.00 -13.61 -2.54
CA LYS A 198 24.82 -14.37 -1.61
C LYS A 198 25.68 -15.41 -2.34
N SER A 199 25.09 -16.15 -3.28
CA SER A 199 25.82 -17.11 -4.12
C SER A 199 26.95 -16.43 -4.90
N LEU A 200 26.69 -15.27 -5.51
CA LEU A 200 27.70 -14.51 -6.25
C LEU A 200 28.81 -13.95 -5.33
N GLN A 201 28.48 -13.60 -4.10
CA GLN A 201 29.49 -13.20 -3.10
C GLN A 201 30.39 -14.37 -2.71
N ASP A 202 29.81 -15.56 -2.51
CA ASP A 202 30.56 -16.78 -2.19
C ASP A 202 31.48 -17.17 -3.37
N GLU A 203 30.97 -17.13 -4.61
CA GLU A 203 31.78 -17.34 -5.83
C GLU A 203 32.90 -16.29 -5.97
N GLY A 204 32.59 -15.01 -5.70
CA GLY A 204 33.57 -13.93 -5.73
C GLY A 204 34.68 -14.11 -4.69
N ALA A 205 34.35 -14.64 -3.50
CA ALA A 205 35.32 -14.98 -2.47
C ALA A 205 36.24 -16.13 -2.91
N GLU A 206 35.68 -17.19 -3.51
CA GLU A 206 36.45 -18.32 -4.03
C GLU A 206 37.40 -17.88 -5.16
N LEU A 207 36.92 -17.07 -6.10
CA LEU A 207 37.74 -16.50 -7.18
C LEU A 207 38.84 -15.60 -6.64
N SER A 208 38.56 -14.79 -5.61
CA SER A 208 39.55 -13.94 -4.95
C SER A 208 40.66 -14.77 -4.29
N GLN A 209 40.30 -15.90 -3.66
CA GLN A 209 41.27 -16.84 -3.11
C GLN A 209 42.14 -17.47 -4.22
N LYS A 210 41.53 -17.97 -5.29
CA LYS A 210 42.26 -18.54 -6.44
C LYS A 210 43.21 -17.52 -7.07
N LEU A 211 42.78 -16.26 -7.20
CA LEU A 211 43.63 -15.18 -7.71
C LEU A 211 44.82 -14.92 -6.79
N ALA A 212 44.63 -14.94 -5.46
CA ALA A 212 45.72 -14.78 -4.50
C ALA A 212 46.73 -15.94 -4.59
N GLU A 213 46.25 -17.18 -4.75
CA GLU A 213 47.10 -18.36 -4.96
C GLU A 213 47.90 -18.27 -6.27
N LEU A 214 47.25 -17.87 -7.37
CA LEU A 214 47.92 -17.64 -8.66
C LEU A 214 48.98 -16.54 -8.58
N LYS A 215 48.69 -15.43 -7.89
CA LYS A 215 49.69 -14.36 -7.67
C LYS A 215 50.90 -14.86 -6.90
N ARG A 216 50.71 -15.68 -5.86
CA ARG A 216 51.82 -16.32 -5.13
C ARG A 216 52.62 -17.25 -6.03
N ALA A 217 51.96 -18.10 -6.81
CA ALA A 217 52.62 -19.01 -7.74
C ALA A 217 53.41 -18.26 -8.83
N HIS A 218 52.86 -17.15 -9.34
CA HIS A 218 53.52 -16.27 -10.29
C HIS A 218 54.79 -15.65 -9.68
N SER A 219 54.70 -15.11 -8.47
CA SER A 219 55.86 -14.56 -7.74
C SER A 219 56.97 -15.60 -7.57
N VAL A 220 56.63 -16.81 -7.11
CA VAL A 220 57.59 -17.91 -6.96
C VAL A 220 58.25 -18.27 -8.29
N SER A 221 57.46 -18.29 -9.38
CA SER A 221 57.98 -18.57 -10.72
C SER A 221 58.92 -17.45 -11.20
N GLN A 222 58.58 -16.19 -10.93
CA GLN A 222 59.39 -15.03 -11.26
C GLN A 222 60.72 -15.04 -10.50
N ASP A 223 60.71 -15.38 -9.21
CA ASP A 223 61.92 -15.55 -8.40
C ASP A 223 62.81 -16.66 -8.96
N LYS A 224 62.20 -17.78 -9.37
CA LYS A 224 62.93 -18.90 -9.99
C LYS A 224 63.55 -18.52 -11.32
N ILE A 225 62.83 -17.80 -12.19
CA ILE A 225 63.37 -17.28 -13.46
C ILE A 225 64.53 -16.34 -13.19
N THR A 226 64.41 -15.46 -12.20
CA THR A 226 65.46 -14.50 -11.83
C THR A 226 66.72 -15.22 -11.34
N SER A 227 66.56 -16.24 -10.49
CA SER A 227 67.65 -17.11 -10.03
C SER A 227 68.32 -17.88 -11.17
N LEU A 228 67.53 -18.46 -12.08
CA LEU A 228 68.05 -19.15 -13.26
C LEU A 228 68.83 -18.22 -14.19
N ASN A 229 68.31 -17.02 -14.46
CA ASN A 229 69.00 -16.02 -15.27
C ASN A 229 70.32 -15.59 -14.62
N ALA A 230 70.34 -15.41 -13.30
CA ALA A 230 71.58 -15.13 -12.57
C ALA A 230 72.59 -16.29 -12.62
N GLY A 231 72.10 -17.55 -12.62
CA GLY A 231 72.92 -18.74 -12.84
C GLY A 231 73.48 -18.83 -14.26
N LEU A 232 72.65 -18.57 -15.27
CA LEU A 232 73.04 -18.56 -16.68
C LEU A 232 74.09 -17.49 -16.95
N SER A 233 73.89 -16.26 -16.47
CA SER A 233 74.88 -15.17 -16.59
C SER A 233 76.22 -15.54 -15.95
N ARG A 234 76.20 -16.17 -14.77
CA ARG A 234 77.43 -16.68 -14.14
C ARG A 234 78.12 -17.74 -15.01
N SER A 235 77.37 -18.71 -15.52
CA SER A 235 77.92 -19.78 -16.37
C SER A 235 78.48 -19.24 -17.69
N GLN A 236 77.82 -18.25 -18.30
CA GLN A 236 78.31 -17.56 -19.50
C GLN A 236 79.59 -16.79 -19.22
N GLY A 237 79.70 -16.15 -18.05
CA GLY A 237 80.93 -15.50 -17.60
C GLY A 237 82.10 -16.47 -17.48
N LEU A 238 81.87 -17.63 -16.83
CA LEU A 238 82.88 -18.69 -16.71
C LEU A 238 83.27 -19.25 -18.08
N TYR A 239 82.30 -19.52 -18.96
CA TYR A 239 82.57 -19.99 -20.33
C TYR A 239 83.41 -18.99 -21.13
N ARG A 240 83.12 -17.69 -21.05
CA ARG A 240 83.92 -16.64 -21.70
C ARG A 240 85.36 -16.61 -21.17
N GLN A 241 85.53 -16.76 -19.85
CA GLN A 241 86.85 -16.82 -19.24
C GLN A 241 87.65 -18.03 -19.74
N GLU A 242 87.01 -19.20 -19.83
CA GLU A 242 87.67 -20.42 -20.30
C GLU A 242 87.98 -20.36 -21.80
N LEU A 243 87.07 -19.82 -22.61
CA LEU A 243 87.30 -19.57 -24.03
C LEU A 243 88.49 -18.63 -24.25
N GLN A 244 88.63 -17.59 -23.42
CA GLN A 244 89.77 -16.67 -23.48
C GLN A 244 91.09 -17.39 -23.18
N LYS A 245 91.13 -18.30 -22.20
CA LYS A 245 92.32 -19.12 -21.93
C LYS A 245 92.68 -20.01 -23.12
N VAL A 246 91.71 -20.71 -23.69
CA VAL A 246 91.92 -21.57 -24.88
C VAL A 246 92.43 -20.75 -26.07
N GLN A 247 91.89 -19.55 -26.29
CA GLN A 247 92.36 -18.65 -27.34
C GLN A 247 93.81 -18.17 -27.11
N GLN A 248 94.18 -17.85 -25.87
CA GLN A 248 95.56 -17.51 -25.52
C GLN A 248 96.52 -18.68 -25.76
N GLU A 249 96.10 -19.89 -25.42
CA GLU A 249 96.90 -21.10 -25.62
C GLU A 249 97.03 -21.47 -27.10
N ALA A 250 95.95 -21.35 -27.87
CA ALA A 250 95.97 -21.49 -29.32
C ALA A 250 96.87 -20.43 -29.99
N ALA A 251 96.87 -19.19 -29.50
CA ALA A 251 97.77 -18.15 -29.99
C ALA A 251 99.24 -18.49 -29.71
N ARG A 252 99.57 -18.98 -28.51
CA ARG A 252 100.92 -19.49 -28.17
C ARG A 252 101.34 -20.64 -29.09
N LEU A 253 100.45 -21.60 -29.34
CA LEU A 253 100.72 -22.73 -30.24
C LEU A 253 100.93 -22.26 -31.68
N LYS A 254 100.15 -21.27 -32.14
CA LYS A 254 100.32 -20.68 -33.47
C LYS A 254 101.68 -19.98 -33.60
N GLU A 255 102.10 -19.23 -32.59
CA GLU A 255 103.42 -18.58 -32.54
C GLU A 255 104.56 -19.62 -32.52
N SER A 256 104.42 -20.70 -31.74
CA SER A 256 105.35 -21.83 -31.75
C SER A 256 105.42 -22.53 -33.11
N ASN A 257 104.29 -22.66 -33.82
CA ASN A 257 104.24 -23.27 -35.15
C ASN A 257 104.88 -22.36 -36.22
N VAL A 258 104.74 -21.03 -36.09
CA VAL A 258 105.46 -20.08 -36.96
C VAL A 258 106.97 -20.21 -36.75
N LEU A 259 107.44 -20.23 -35.50
CA LEU A 259 108.84 -20.50 -35.13
C LEU A 259 109.34 -21.85 -35.66
N MET A 260 108.49 -22.88 -35.63
CA MET A 260 108.82 -24.20 -36.17
C MET A 260 108.89 -24.19 -37.71
N GLY A 261 108.03 -23.43 -38.39
CA GLY A 261 108.07 -23.21 -39.84
C GLY A 261 109.34 -22.48 -40.29
N GLU A 262 109.81 -21.50 -39.52
CA GLU A 262 111.08 -20.81 -39.77
C GLU A 262 112.28 -21.76 -39.60
N ARG A 263 112.30 -22.61 -38.56
CA ARG A 263 113.33 -23.65 -38.38
C ARG A 263 113.29 -24.75 -39.45
N LEU A 264 112.10 -25.09 -39.98
CA LEU A 264 111.96 -26.07 -41.06
C LEU A 264 112.56 -25.56 -42.37
N ASN A 265 112.46 -24.25 -42.62
CA ASN A 265 113.01 -23.61 -43.81
C ASN A 265 114.56 -23.58 -43.75
N GLU A 266 115.15 -23.37 -42.57
CA GLU A 266 116.59 -23.57 -42.33
C GLU A 266 117.03 -25.02 -42.55
N TYR A 267 116.21 -26.00 -42.13
CA TYR A 267 116.50 -27.42 -42.30
C TYR A 267 116.44 -27.89 -43.77
N GLN A 268 115.48 -27.37 -44.55
CA GLN A 268 115.34 -27.70 -45.98
C GLN A 268 116.53 -27.18 -46.81
N VAL A 269 117.07 -26.02 -46.47
CA VAL A 269 118.28 -25.46 -47.09
C VAL A 269 119.52 -26.29 -46.75
N LEU A 270 119.58 -26.92 -45.57
CA LEU A 270 120.68 -27.80 -45.15
C LEU A 270 120.62 -29.20 -45.79
N THR A 271 119.43 -29.75 -46.05
CA THR A 271 119.27 -31.09 -46.65
C THR A 271 119.44 -31.14 -48.18
N ALA A 272 119.48 -30.00 -48.87
CA ALA A 272 119.79 -29.94 -50.31
C ALA A 272 121.30 -30.06 -50.62
N ARG A 273 122.17 -30.07 -49.60
CA ARG A 273 123.63 -30.14 -49.73
C ARG A 273 124.15 -31.44 -49.09
N SER A 274 124.40 -32.45 -49.93
CA SER A 274 124.90 -33.82 -49.65
C SER A 274 123.84 -34.82 -49.14
N HIS A 275 123.34 -35.78 -49.92
CA HIS A 275 123.89 -36.86 -50.80
C HIS A 275 124.10 -38.20 -50.08
N LYS A 276 123.51 -39.26 -50.68
CA LYS A 276 123.80 -40.70 -50.47
C LYS A 276 123.32 -41.31 -49.15
N PHE A 277 122.00 -41.45 -48.99
CA PHE A 277 121.45 -42.53 -48.15
C PHE A 277 120.93 -43.66 -49.04
N PRO A 278 121.51 -44.88 -48.99
CA PRO A 278 121.02 -46.02 -49.76
C PRO A 278 119.74 -46.63 -49.15
N GLU A 279 118.75 -46.85 -50.02
CA GLU A 279 117.34 -47.18 -49.76
C GLU A 279 117.04 -48.61 -49.28
N LYS A 280 118.04 -49.48 -49.04
CA LYS A 280 117.80 -50.85 -48.57
C LYS A 280 118.88 -51.33 -47.61
N VAL A 281 118.59 -51.21 -46.32
CA VAL A 281 119.34 -51.88 -45.25
C VAL A 281 118.70 -53.26 -45.05
N THR A 282 119.36 -54.34 -45.48
CA THR A 282 118.76 -55.70 -45.44
C THR A 282 119.56 -56.73 -44.65
N THR A 283 120.73 -56.38 -44.12
CA THR A 283 121.50 -57.27 -43.24
C THR A 283 121.86 -56.60 -41.91
N LYS A 284 122.08 -57.42 -40.87
CA LYS A 284 122.47 -56.94 -39.53
C LYS A 284 123.80 -56.18 -39.53
N GLU A 285 124.71 -56.54 -40.44
CA GLU A 285 125.95 -55.81 -40.70
C GLU A 285 125.67 -54.39 -41.21
N ASP A 286 124.81 -54.26 -42.23
CA ASP A 286 124.43 -52.95 -42.79
C ASP A 286 123.74 -52.06 -41.75
N ILE A 287 122.88 -52.63 -40.88
CA ILE A 287 122.26 -51.90 -39.78
C ILE A 287 123.33 -51.37 -38.82
N TYR A 288 124.29 -52.21 -38.41
CA TYR A 288 125.36 -51.78 -37.51
C TYR A 288 126.29 -50.75 -38.16
N ARG A 289 126.61 -50.88 -39.45
CA ARG A 289 127.39 -49.89 -40.20
C ARG A 289 126.65 -48.55 -40.29
N ALA A 290 125.37 -48.57 -40.63
CA ALA A 290 124.54 -47.37 -40.73
C ALA A 290 124.35 -46.69 -39.35
N MET A 291 124.14 -47.46 -38.28
CA MET A 291 124.07 -46.90 -36.93
C MET A 291 125.40 -46.29 -36.50
N GLY A 292 126.53 -46.96 -36.77
CA GLY A 292 127.86 -46.40 -36.51
C GLY A 292 128.07 -45.05 -37.21
N TYR A 293 127.67 -44.97 -38.48
CA TYR A 293 127.76 -43.73 -39.27
C TYR A 293 126.82 -42.64 -38.75
N LEU A 294 125.56 -42.96 -38.45
CA LEU A 294 124.59 -42.00 -37.92
C LEU A 294 125.02 -41.43 -36.56
N TYR A 295 125.51 -42.28 -35.65
CA TYR A 295 126.04 -41.79 -34.37
C TYR A 295 127.31 -40.95 -34.57
N SER A 296 128.14 -41.25 -35.58
CA SER A 296 129.30 -40.42 -35.90
C SER A 296 128.90 -39.01 -36.41
N LEU A 297 127.80 -38.91 -37.17
CA LEU A 297 127.27 -37.63 -37.67
C LEU A 297 126.65 -36.77 -36.56
N VAL A 298 126.01 -37.39 -35.57
CA VAL A 298 125.41 -36.68 -34.41
C VAL A 298 126.48 -36.36 -33.35
N GLY A 299 127.73 -36.76 -33.57
CA GLY A 299 128.86 -36.50 -32.67
C GLY A 299 128.89 -37.38 -31.43
N ASP A 300 128.05 -38.42 -31.35
CA ASP A 300 128.08 -39.41 -30.27
C ASP A 300 129.15 -40.47 -30.59
N VAL A 301 130.40 -40.08 -30.34
CA VAL A 301 131.59 -40.86 -30.68
C VAL A 301 131.61 -42.23 -30.00
N ASP A 302 131.10 -42.34 -28.77
CA ASP A 302 131.13 -43.59 -28.01
C ASP A 302 130.18 -44.65 -28.58
N ASN A 303 128.96 -44.25 -28.93
CA ASN A 303 128.03 -45.15 -29.60
C ASN A 303 128.48 -45.48 -31.02
N ALA A 304 129.04 -44.51 -31.75
CA ALA A 304 129.58 -44.74 -33.09
C ALA A 304 130.67 -45.84 -33.07
N ILE A 305 131.65 -45.73 -32.17
CA ILE A 305 132.71 -46.73 -32.00
C ILE A 305 132.12 -48.10 -31.61
N SER A 306 131.12 -48.12 -30.72
CA SER A 306 130.46 -49.37 -30.29
C SER A 306 129.81 -50.10 -31.45
N PHE A 307 129.07 -49.40 -32.31
CA PHE A 307 128.41 -50.00 -33.47
C PHE A 307 129.39 -50.39 -34.57
N TYR A 308 130.40 -49.58 -34.87
CA TYR A 308 131.43 -49.97 -35.82
C TYR A 308 132.23 -51.19 -35.35
N LYS A 309 132.51 -51.34 -34.04
CA LYS A 309 133.10 -52.58 -33.49
C LYS A 309 132.18 -53.79 -33.67
N LYS A 310 130.86 -53.61 -33.61
CA LYS A 310 129.90 -54.69 -33.93
C LYS A 310 129.90 -55.03 -35.41
N THR A 311 130.05 -54.03 -36.30
CA THR A 311 130.23 -54.27 -37.74
C THR A 311 131.50 -55.08 -38.00
N LEU A 312 132.64 -54.70 -37.39
CA LEU A 312 133.89 -55.45 -37.51
C LEU A 312 133.88 -56.85 -36.89
N LYS A 313 132.95 -57.15 -35.98
CA LYS A 313 132.75 -58.53 -35.51
C LYS A 313 132.11 -59.42 -36.58
N LEU A 314 131.34 -58.83 -37.48
CA LEU A 314 130.68 -59.54 -38.59
C LEU A 314 131.56 -59.55 -39.83
N ASN A 315 132.23 -58.44 -40.12
CA ASN A 315 133.15 -58.27 -41.23
C ASN A 315 134.47 -57.65 -40.75
N PRO A 316 135.43 -58.47 -40.27
CA PRO A 316 136.68 -57.99 -39.69
C PRO A 316 137.58 -57.19 -40.62
N GLU A 317 137.39 -57.29 -41.94
CA GLU A 317 138.24 -56.66 -42.96
C GLU A 317 137.54 -55.47 -43.65
N ASP A 318 136.39 -54.99 -43.13
CA ASP A 318 135.68 -53.82 -43.67
C ASP A 318 136.56 -52.56 -43.54
N LYS A 319 137.15 -52.17 -44.65
CA LYS A 319 138.10 -51.05 -44.75
C LYS A 319 137.47 -49.70 -44.43
N ASP A 320 136.21 -49.49 -44.81
CA ASP A 320 135.51 -48.21 -44.59
C ASP A 320 135.17 -48.06 -43.11
N VAL A 321 134.84 -49.16 -42.44
CA VAL A 321 134.63 -49.17 -40.99
C VAL A 321 135.94 -49.00 -40.23
N HIS A 322 137.03 -49.63 -40.67
CA HIS A 322 138.36 -49.38 -40.09
C HIS A 322 138.80 -47.91 -40.26
N TYR A 323 138.52 -47.29 -41.40
CA TYR A 323 138.76 -45.86 -41.63
C TYR A 323 137.96 -44.98 -40.66
N ASN A 324 136.65 -45.20 -40.57
CA ASN A 324 135.77 -44.42 -39.71
C ASN A 324 136.09 -44.61 -38.22
N LEU A 325 136.45 -45.83 -37.80
CA LEU A 325 136.96 -46.06 -36.44
C LEU A 325 138.27 -45.32 -36.21
N ALA A 326 139.20 -45.35 -37.16
CA ALA A 326 140.47 -44.66 -37.00
C ALA A 326 140.28 -43.14 -36.83
N TYR A 327 139.37 -42.55 -37.62
CA TYR A 327 138.98 -41.16 -37.48
C TYR A 327 138.37 -40.86 -36.10
N LEU A 328 137.43 -41.69 -35.65
CA LEU A 328 136.79 -41.51 -34.33
C LEU A 328 137.77 -41.70 -33.16
N TRP A 329 138.73 -42.61 -33.26
CA TRP A 329 139.73 -42.79 -32.20
C TRP A 329 140.74 -41.64 -32.22
N THR A 330 141.00 -41.03 -33.39
CA THR A 330 141.77 -39.77 -33.49
C THR A 330 141.03 -38.65 -32.76
N GLN A 331 139.71 -38.52 -32.91
CA GLN A 331 138.90 -37.57 -32.16
C GLN A 331 138.89 -37.83 -30.64
N LYS A 332 138.95 -39.10 -30.19
CA LYS A 332 139.08 -39.44 -28.75
C LYS A 332 140.51 -39.29 -28.21
N GLY A 333 141.49 -38.90 -29.03
CA GLY A 333 142.91 -38.85 -28.65
C GLY A 333 143.57 -40.22 -28.47
N MET A 334 142.94 -41.28 -28.98
CA MET A 334 143.39 -42.68 -28.90
C MET A 334 144.29 -43.04 -30.09
N TYR A 335 145.40 -42.32 -30.22
CA TYR A 335 146.22 -42.28 -31.44
C TYR A 335 146.87 -43.60 -31.85
N ARG A 336 147.31 -44.44 -30.90
CA ARG A 336 147.90 -45.76 -31.24
C ARG A 336 146.89 -46.65 -31.95
N GLN A 337 145.67 -46.67 -31.44
CA GLN A 337 144.61 -47.52 -31.94
C GLN A 337 143.98 -46.95 -33.21
N ALA A 338 143.96 -45.62 -33.35
CA ALA A 338 143.67 -44.94 -34.61
C ALA A 338 144.68 -45.36 -35.69
N ALA A 339 145.99 -45.31 -35.38
CA ALA A 339 147.02 -45.74 -36.31
C ALA A 339 146.88 -47.22 -36.70
N ASP A 340 146.60 -48.12 -35.76
CA ASP A 340 146.35 -49.53 -36.08
C ASP A 340 145.13 -49.74 -36.97
N SER A 341 144.06 -48.97 -36.74
CA SER A 341 142.84 -49.05 -37.56
C SER A 341 143.06 -48.47 -38.96
N TYR A 342 143.76 -47.33 -39.08
CA TYR A 342 144.18 -46.78 -40.38
C TYR A 342 145.06 -47.75 -41.15
N LYS A 343 146.02 -48.43 -40.49
CA LYS A 343 146.85 -49.46 -41.13
C LYS A 343 146.01 -50.65 -41.63
N LYS A 344 144.94 -51.03 -40.92
CA LYS A 344 144.01 -52.07 -41.40
C LYS A 344 143.19 -51.59 -42.59
N ALA A 345 142.71 -50.34 -42.56
CA ALA A 345 142.01 -49.75 -43.71
C ALA A 345 142.91 -49.70 -44.96
N LEU A 346 144.21 -49.39 -44.81
CA LEU A 346 145.19 -49.47 -45.90
C LEU A 346 145.35 -50.87 -46.50
N LYS A 347 145.07 -51.96 -45.78
CA LYS A 347 145.09 -53.29 -46.42
C LYS A 347 144.05 -53.42 -47.52
N GLY A 348 142.89 -52.78 -47.36
CA GLY A 348 141.80 -52.78 -48.34
C GLY A 348 141.89 -51.64 -49.37
N ASN A 349 142.68 -50.61 -49.11
CA ASN A 349 143.03 -49.56 -50.07
C ASN A 349 144.50 -49.13 -49.88
N PRO A 350 145.47 -49.86 -50.46
CA PRO A 350 146.90 -49.63 -50.21
C PRO A 350 147.44 -48.29 -50.72
N LEU A 351 146.67 -47.53 -51.50
CA LEU A 351 147.08 -46.24 -52.08
C LEU A 351 146.23 -45.08 -51.56
N ASP A 352 145.57 -45.26 -50.40
CA ASP A 352 144.74 -44.21 -49.83
C ASP A 352 145.58 -43.07 -49.25
N LYS A 353 145.70 -42.00 -50.04
CA LYS A 353 146.47 -40.80 -49.71
C LYS A 353 145.98 -40.16 -48.40
N GLU A 354 144.67 -40.14 -48.16
CA GLU A 354 144.12 -39.55 -46.93
C GLU A 354 144.54 -40.35 -45.69
N ILE A 355 144.58 -41.68 -45.80
CA ILE A 355 145.04 -42.54 -44.70
C ILE A 355 146.55 -42.37 -44.46
N TYR A 356 147.37 -42.28 -45.50
CA TYR A 356 148.81 -42.03 -45.33
C TYR A 356 149.09 -40.69 -44.66
N TYR A 357 148.37 -39.63 -45.04
CA TYR A 357 148.44 -38.34 -44.38
C TYR A 357 148.08 -38.44 -42.90
N ASN A 358 146.94 -39.05 -42.58
CA ASN A 358 146.46 -39.19 -41.21
C ASN A 358 147.42 -40.02 -40.36
N LEU A 359 148.01 -41.10 -40.90
CA LEU A 359 149.06 -41.87 -40.22
C LEU A 359 150.31 -41.05 -39.99
N ALA A 360 150.79 -40.31 -40.98
CA ALA A 360 151.97 -39.47 -40.87
C ALA A 360 151.78 -38.40 -39.79
N VAL A 361 150.64 -37.71 -39.80
CA VAL A 361 150.26 -36.74 -38.76
C VAL A 361 150.21 -37.39 -37.38
N ILE A 362 149.65 -38.61 -37.28
CA ILE A 362 149.58 -39.33 -36.01
C ILE A 362 150.99 -39.69 -35.48
N PHE A 363 151.88 -40.16 -36.34
CA PHE A 363 153.23 -40.52 -35.95
C PHE A 363 154.12 -39.29 -35.64
N ALA A 364 154.00 -38.20 -36.41
CA ALA A 364 154.70 -36.94 -36.14
C ALA A 364 154.27 -36.32 -34.81
N ASN A 365 152.97 -36.04 -34.69
CA ASN A 365 152.49 -35.10 -33.69
C ASN A 365 152.12 -35.77 -32.36
N TYR A 366 151.69 -37.04 -32.40
CA TYR A 366 151.13 -37.70 -31.22
C TYR A 366 151.94 -38.89 -30.73
N LEU A 367 152.45 -39.75 -31.63
CA LEU A 367 153.29 -40.89 -31.25
C LEU A 367 154.79 -40.56 -31.20
N LYS A 368 155.18 -39.39 -31.72
CA LYS A 368 156.56 -38.86 -31.76
C LYS A 368 157.58 -39.87 -32.31
N ASP A 369 157.20 -40.55 -33.38
CA ASP A 369 158.03 -41.50 -34.13
C ASP A 369 158.33 -40.89 -35.49
N GLU A 370 159.37 -40.06 -35.56
CA GLU A 370 159.74 -39.30 -36.75
C GLU A 370 160.09 -40.21 -37.94
N GLU A 371 160.70 -41.37 -37.67
CA GLU A 371 161.07 -42.33 -38.72
C GLU A 371 159.80 -42.89 -39.40
N LYS A 372 158.82 -43.37 -38.61
CA LYS A 372 157.54 -43.81 -39.19
C LYS A 372 156.75 -42.68 -39.81
N SER A 373 156.80 -41.48 -39.23
CA SER A 373 156.16 -40.30 -39.79
C SER A 373 156.68 -39.99 -41.19
N ASN A 374 158.00 -39.87 -41.34
CA ASN A 374 158.63 -39.59 -42.62
C ASN A 374 158.30 -40.68 -43.64
N MET A 375 158.37 -41.96 -43.24
CA MET A 375 157.96 -43.09 -44.09
C MET A 375 156.50 -42.94 -44.58
N TYR A 376 155.56 -42.54 -43.72
CA TYR A 376 154.17 -42.34 -44.16
C TYR A 376 153.95 -41.04 -44.95
N TYR A 377 154.73 -39.98 -44.71
CA TYR A 377 154.70 -38.77 -45.55
C TYR A 377 155.26 -39.02 -46.95
N GLU A 378 156.32 -39.82 -47.07
CA GLU A 378 156.83 -40.26 -48.38
C GLU A 378 155.75 -41.03 -49.13
N LYS A 379 155.09 -42.00 -48.47
CA LYS A 379 153.95 -42.71 -49.07
C LYS A 379 152.77 -41.80 -49.41
N PHE A 380 152.51 -40.76 -48.65
CA PHE A 380 151.49 -39.75 -48.97
C PHE A 380 151.84 -38.96 -50.23
N ILE A 381 153.13 -38.65 -50.45
CA ILE A 381 153.59 -37.95 -51.66
C ILE A 381 153.58 -38.89 -52.86
N GLU A 382 153.99 -40.15 -52.68
CA GLU A 382 154.03 -41.17 -53.74
C GLU A 382 152.64 -41.68 -54.15
N ALA A 383 151.67 -41.66 -53.24
CA ALA A 383 150.27 -41.94 -53.55
C ALA A 383 149.69 -40.75 -54.32
N ASP A 384 149.87 -40.72 -55.64
CA ASP A 384 149.19 -39.80 -56.57
C ASP A 384 148.05 -40.48 -57.33
#